data_AF-A0AA38KCV2-F1
#
_entry.id   AF-A0AA38KCV2-F1
#
_cell.length_a   1.000
_cell.length_b   1.000
_cell.length_c   1.000
_cell.angle_alpha   90.00
_cell.angle_beta   90.00
_cell.angle_gamma   90.00
#
_symmetry.space_group_name_H-M   'P 1'
#
loop_
_entity.id
_entity.type
_entity.pdbx_description
1 polymer ?
#
loop_
_entity_poly.entity_id
_entity_poly.type
_entity_poly.pdbx_seq_one_letter_code
_entity_poly.pdbx_strand_id
1 'polypeptide(L)'
;MQFSNIPVRAKEQVIVGSGTTRWVAVEVLFPRNCKTLFIEKLFTTNRNEEDIYGAPDTIIEEAENPRIPVANFSEEAITISKGQLLGNGHDANRWLDQTGKIPKEDQMKFESQARVLKAIAEINENEEKHSTLIRSQTNLDKKSKSDQEIPGEEYGEPPVEGGPKTAEVVEDFTPSNKLLEEIDICKELSADQAKTLQQILVRNKEAFGLDGRLGNYSEEVEIPMLPNAKPIALPPIPLSPANREAV
;
A
#
# COMPACT_ATOMS: atom_id res chain seq x y z
N MET A 1 -18.63 -9.55 -26.72
CA MET A 1 -17.46 -9.96 -27.52
C MET A 1 -16.74 -11.05 -26.74
N GLN A 2 -16.54 -12.23 -27.32
CA GLN A 2 -15.75 -13.28 -26.67
C GLN A 2 -14.28 -12.92 -26.89
N PHE A 3 -13.66 -12.30 -25.90
CA PHE A 3 -12.23 -12.07 -25.92
C PHE A 3 -11.55 -13.42 -25.72
N SER A 4 -10.63 -13.77 -26.63
CA SER A 4 -9.86 -15.00 -26.53
C SER A 4 -8.90 -14.89 -25.34
N ASN A 5 -9.13 -15.67 -24.28
CA ASN A 5 -8.18 -15.81 -23.18
C ASN A 5 -6.99 -16.65 -23.65
N ILE A 6 -5.83 -16.03 -23.84
CA ILE A 6 -4.60 -16.72 -24.21
C ILE A 6 -3.89 -17.14 -22.93
N PRO A 7 -3.80 -18.44 -22.59
CA PRO A 7 -3.17 -18.86 -21.33
C PRO A 7 -1.67 -18.54 -21.35
N VAL A 8 -1.19 -17.84 -20.31
CA VAL A 8 0.23 -17.57 -20.10
C VAL A 8 0.73 -18.50 -19.01
N ARG A 9 1.73 -19.33 -19.33
CA ARG A 9 2.21 -20.39 -18.43
C ARG A 9 3.69 -20.25 -18.10
N ALA A 10 4.11 -20.70 -16.94
CA ALA A 10 5.53 -20.75 -16.58
C ALA A 10 6.30 -21.67 -17.53
N LYS A 11 7.37 -21.19 -18.17
CA LYS A 11 8.22 -21.96 -19.09
C LYS A 11 9.09 -22.98 -18.36
N GLU A 12 9.42 -22.69 -17.10
CA GLU A 12 10.29 -23.46 -16.23
C GLU A 12 9.82 -23.41 -14.79
N GLN A 13 10.34 -24.32 -13.96
CA GLN A 13 10.09 -24.29 -12.52
C GLN A 13 10.95 -23.19 -11.89
N VAL A 14 10.35 -22.39 -11.03
CA VAL A 14 11.04 -21.27 -10.37
C VAL A 14 10.59 -21.13 -8.92
N ILE A 15 11.55 -20.80 -8.05
CA ILE A 15 11.28 -20.47 -6.65
C ILE A 15 11.26 -18.95 -6.52
N VAL A 16 10.19 -18.41 -5.93
CA VAL A 16 10.07 -16.99 -5.58
C VAL A 16 10.15 -16.88 -4.06
N GLY A 17 11.10 -16.12 -3.55
CA GLY A 17 11.31 -15.96 -2.11
C GLY A 17 10.13 -15.24 -1.45
N SER A 18 9.98 -15.42 -0.14
CA SER A 18 8.99 -14.68 0.65
C SER A 18 9.17 -13.17 0.52
N GLY A 19 8.07 -12.44 0.32
CA GLY A 19 8.09 -10.97 0.20
C GLY A 19 8.90 -10.43 -0.98
N THR A 20 9.19 -11.26 -1.99
CA THR A 20 10.00 -10.86 -3.15
C THR A 20 9.22 -10.91 -4.46
N THR A 21 9.71 -10.17 -5.45
CA THR A 21 9.24 -10.27 -6.84
C THR A 21 10.34 -10.87 -7.71
N ARG A 22 9.97 -11.79 -8.60
CA ARG A 22 10.91 -12.40 -9.54
C ARG A 22 10.37 -12.38 -10.97
N TRP A 23 11.24 -12.11 -11.93
CA TRP A 23 10.94 -12.28 -13.35
C TRP A 23 10.90 -13.77 -13.70
N VAL A 24 9.72 -14.24 -14.13
CA VAL A 24 9.47 -15.62 -14.51
C VAL A 24 9.35 -15.71 -16.02
N ALA A 25 10.13 -16.60 -16.64
CA ALA A 25 10.02 -16.89 -18.07
C ALA A 25 8.69 -17.59 -18.35
N VAL A 26 8.00 -17.14 -19.40
CA VAL A 26 6.68 -17.65 -19.76
C VAL A 26 6.65 -18.27 -21.14
N GLU A 27 5.76 -19.24 -21.30
CA GLU A 27 5.34 -19.84 -22.54
C GLU A 27 3.95 -19.29 -22.88
N VAL A 28 3.84 -18.65 -24.04
CA VAL A 28 2.62 -17.99 -24.53
C VAL A 28 2.62 -18.01 -26.05
N LEU A 29 1.44 -18.16 -26.64
CA LEU A 29 1.25 -18.13 -28.09
C LEU A 29 0.69 -16.77 -28.52
N PHE A 30 1.48 -16.02 -29.28
CA PHE A 30 1.03 -14.76 -29.86
C PHE A 30 0.11 -15.04 -31.07
N PRO A 31 -1.09 -14.44 -31.14
CA PRO A 31 -1.94 -14.53 -32.31
C PRO A 31 -1.26 -13.96 -33.57
N ARG A 32 -1.68 -14.39 -34.76
CA ARG A 32 -1.16 -13.84 -36.02
C ARG A 32 -1.31 -12.32 -36.06
N ASN A 33 -0.24 -11.62 -36.41
CA ASN A 33 -0.14 -10.16 -36.47
C ASN A 33 -0.32 -9.44 -35.11
N CYS A 34 -0.16 -10.15 -33.98
CA CYS A 34 -0.16 -9.57 -32.65
C CYS A 34 1.26 -9.66 -32.07
N LYS A 35 1.92 -8.52 -31.90
CA LYS A 35 3.28 -8.45 -31.34
C LYS A 35 3.31 -8.15 -29.84
N THR A 36 2.16 -7.83 -29.26
CA THR A 36 2.06 -7.30 -27.90
C THR A 36 0.83 -7.87 -27.23
N LEU A 37 1.01 -8.47 -26.06
CA LEU A 37 -0.06 -8.99 -25.24
C LEU A 37 -0.17 -8.21 -23.93
N PHE A 38 -1.40 -7.88 -23.57
CA PHE A 38 -1.76 -7.46 -22.23
C PHE A 38 -2.11 -8.70 -21.42
N ILE A 39 -1.42 -8.91 -20.31
CA ILE A 39 -1.65 -10.02 -19.40
C ILE A 39 -2.43 -9.48 -18.21
N GLU A 40 -3.65 -9.98 -18.05
CA GLU A 40 -4.49 -9.66 -16.91
C GLU A 40 -3.91 -10.31 -15.64
N LYS A 41 -3.93 -9.52 -14.58
CA LYS A 41 -3.52 -9.89 -13.24
C LYS A 41 -4.23 -11.15 -12.76
N LEU A 42 -3.44 -12.12 -12.32
CA LEU A 42 -3.94 -13.36 -11.73
C LEU A 42 -3.28 -13.60 -10.37
N PHE A 43 -4.10 -13.64 -9.33
CA PHE A 43 -3.68 -14.11 -8.01
C PHE A 43 -3.91 -15.61 -7.89
N THR A 44 -2.94 -16.27 -7.30
CA THR A 44 -2.98 -17.70 -6.97
C THR A 44 -2.69 -17.85 -5.49
N THR A 45 -3.44 -18.74 -4.84
CA THR A 45 -3.13 -19.22 -3.49
C THR A 45 -2.39 -20.54 -3.58
N ASN A 46 -1.40 -20.76 -2.72
CA ASN A 46 -0.65 -22.02 -2.70
C ASN A 46 -1.28 -23.05 -1.76
N ARG A 47 -1.05 -22.91 -0.45
CA ARG A 47 -1.53 -23.85 0.57
C ARG A 47 -2.73 -23.29 1.32
N ASN A 48 -2.62 -22.02 1.75
CA ASN A 48 -3.63 -21.32 2.55
C ASN A 48 -4.06 -20.00 1.87
N GLU A 49 -5.12 -19.38 2.38
CA GLU A 49 -5.63 -18.09 1.88
C GLU A 49 -4.65 -16.92 2.07
N GLU A 50 -3.69 -17.06 2.99
CA GLU A 50 -2.62 -16.08 3.23
C GLU A 50 -1.42 -16.27 2.29
N ASP A 51 -1.30 -17.44 1.63
CA ASP A 51 -0.20 -17.76 0.73
C ASP A 51 -0.46 -17.25 -0.69
N ILE A 52 -0.59 -15.93 -0.82
CA ILE A 52 -0.95 -15.28 -2.08
C ILE A 52 0.30 -14.91 -2.87
N TYR A 53 0.26 -15.18 -4.15
CA TYR A 53 1.21 -14.66 -5.12
C TYR A 53 0.52 -14.39 -6.44
N GLY A 54 1.14 -13.59 -7.29
CA GLY A 54 0.56 -13.30 -8.59
C GLY A 54 1.42 -12.39 -9.44
N ALA A 55 1.13 -12.40 -10.73
CA ALA A 55 1.63 -11.39 -11.63
C ALA A 55 0.67 -10.19 -11.63
N PRO A 56 1.17 -8.94 -11.62
CA PRO A 56 0.35 -7.77 -11.87
C PRO A 56 -0.05 -7.70 -13.34
N ASP A 57 -0.94 -6.75 -13.66
CA ASP A 57 -1.24 -6.42 -15.06
C ASP A 57 0.05 -6.03 -15.78
N THR A 58 0.39 -6.76 -16.84
CA THR A 58 1.69 -6.63 -17.50
C THR A 58 1.52 -6.62 -19.01
N ILE A 59 2.27 -5.77 -19.71
CA ILE A 59 2.38 -5.81 -21.16
C ILE A 59 3.68 -6.52 -21.53
N ILE A 60 3.59 -7.52 -22.42
CA ILE A 60 4.76 -8.21 -22.97
C ILE A 60 4.78 -8.15 -24.50
N GLU A 61 5.97 -8.22 -25.06
CA GLU A 61 6.19 -8.28 -26.50
C GLU A 61 6.54 -9.70 -26.96
N GLU A 62 6.31 -9.98 -28.23
CA GLU A 62 6.75 -11.22 -28.89
C GLU A 62 8.28 -11.24 -28.93
N ALA A 63 8.86 -12.12 -28.12
CA ALA A 63 10.30 -12.29 -27.96
C ALA A 63 10.66 -13.77 -27.81
N GLU A 64 11.95 -14.10 -27.93
CA GLU A 64 12.45 -15.49 -27.75
C GLU A 64 12.23 -16.00 -26.32
N ASN A 65 12.26 -15.10 -25.34
CA ASN A 65 12.10 -15.44 -23.92
C ASN A 65 11.28 -14.39 -23.16
N PRO A 66 9.96 -14.32 -23.39
CA PRO A 66 9.10 -13.37 -22.68
C PRO A 66 9.08 -13.70 -21.19
N ARG A 67 8.99 -12.65 -20.36
CA ARG A 67 9.00 -12.76 -18.89
C ARG A 67 7.93 -11.86 -18.29
N ILE A 68 7.38 -12.28 -17.16
CA ILE A 68 6.48 -11.47 -16.34
C ILE A 68 7.00 -11.40 -14.91
N PRO A 69 6.76 -10.30 -14.18
CA PRO A 69 7.07 -10.24 -12.76
C PRO A 69 6.01 -11.03 -11.99
N VAL A 70 6.44 -11.89 -11.07
CA VAL A 70 5.55 -12.57 -10.12
C VAL A 70 5.97 -12.17 -8.71
N ALA A 71 5.05 -11.54 -7.98
CA ALA A 71 5.23 -11.13 -6.60
C ALA A 71 4.71 -12.22 -5.66
N ASN A 72 5.53 -12.60 -4.69
CA ASN A 72 5.15 -13.48 -3.60
C ASN A 72 4.87 -12.66 -2.35
N PHE A 73 3.61 -12.66 -1.89
CA PHE A 73 3.16 -11.93 -0.72
C PHE A 73 3.17 -12.78 0.56
N SER A 74 3.51 -14.06 0.46
CA SER A 74 3.52 -14.96 1.62
C SER A 74 4.82 -14.88 2.43
N GLU A 75 4.78 -15.40 3.65
CA GLU A 75 5.92 -15.51 4.57
C GLU A 75 6.89 -16.65 4.18
N GLU A 76 6.48 -17.55 3.29
CA GLU A 76 7.29 -18.66 2.80
C GLU A 76 7.69 -18.48 1.34
N ALA A 77 8.74 -19.20 0.91
CA ALA A 77 9.06 -19.27 -0.50
C ALA A 77 8.03 -20.12 -1.24
N ILE A 78 7.57 -19.66 -2.41
CA ILE A 78 6.69 -20.41 -3.28
C ILE A 78 7.47 -21.08 -4.41
N THR A 79 6.98 -22.24 -4.85
CA THR A 79 7.49 -22.91 -6.05
C THR A 79 6.44 -22.84 -7.13
N ILE A 80 6.75 -22.14 -8.21
CA ILE A 80 5.95 -22.10 -9.43
C ILE A 80 6.42 -23.26 -10.31
N SER A 81 5.52 -24.18 -10.63
CA SER A 81 5.84 -25.35 -11.45
C SER A 81 5.85 -25.00 -12.93
N LYS A 82 6.67 -25.71 -13.72
CA LYS A 82 6.62 -25.60 -15.19
C LYS A 82 5.21 -25.91 -15.69
N GLY A 83 4.69 -25.09 -16.60
CA GLY A 83 3.36 -25.21 -17.20
C GLY A 83 2.23 -24.61 -16.34
N GLN A 84 2.53 -24.15 -15.13
CA GLN A 84 1.55 -23.51 -14.25
C GLN A 84 1.02 -22.21 -14.88
N LEU A 85 -0.30 -21.99 -14.80
CA LEU A 85 -0.93 -20.77 -15.30
C LEU A 85 -0.54 -19.58 -14.43
N LEU A 86 -0.08 -18.50 -15.05
CA LEU A 86 0.32 -17.26 -14.37
C LEU A 86 -0.51 -16.04 -14.80
N GLY A 87 -1.31 -16.15 -15.85
CA GLY A 87 -2.19 -15.07 -16.28
C GLY A 87 -2.93 -15.42 -17.57
N ASN A 88 -3.84 -14.52 -17.96
CA ASN A 88 -4.56 -14.58 -19.23
C ASN A 88 -4.13 -13.40 -20.11
N GLY A 89 -3.63 -13.71 -21.30
CA GLY A 89 -3.21 -12.75 -22.31
C GLY A 89 -4.34 -12.32 -23.23
N HIS A 90 -4.32 -11.04 -23.60
CA HIS A 90 -5.25 -10.39 -24.51
C HIS A 90 -4.45 -9.56 -25.53
N ASP A 91 -4.97 -9.39 -26.75
CA ASP A 91 -4.38 -8.46 -27.72
C ASP A 91 -4.50 -7.03 -27.19
N ALA A 92 -3.36 -6.42 -26.84
CA ALA A 92 -3.32 -5.10 -26.19
C ALA A 92 -4.00 -4.01 -27.04
N ASN A 93 -3.92 -4.11 -28.38
CA ASN A 93 -4.52 -3.12 -29.29
C ASN A 93 -6.05 -3.17 -29.35
N ARG A 94 -6.62 -4.29 -28.90
CA ARG A 94 -8.07 -4.52 -28.89
C ARG A 94 -8.66 -4.43 -27.48
N TRP A 95 -7.88 -4.80 -26.48
CA TRP A 95 -8.30 -4.86 -25.08
C TRP A 95 -8.17 -3.51 -24.38
N LEU A 96 -7.07 -2.79 -24.59
CA LEU A 96 -6.82 -1.50 -23.94
C LEU A 96 -7.39 -0.33 -24.76
N ASP A 97 -7.75 0.74 -24.05
CA ASP A 97 -8.21 1.98 -24.67
C ASP A 97 -7.13 2.59 -25.56
N GLN A 98 -7.56 2.98 -26.76
CA GLN A 98 -6.68 3.55 -27.77
C GLN A 98 -6.76 5.07 -27.70
N THR A 99 -5.62 5.75 -27.80
CA THR A 99 -5.52 7.21 -27.74
C THR A 99 -6.49 7.90 -28.70
N GLY A 100 -6.69 7.35 -29.91
CA GLY A 100 -7.64 7.88 -30.90
C GLY A 100 -9.11 7.89 -30.47
N LYS A 101 -9.49 7.18 -29.41
CA LYS A 101 -10.85 7.17 -28.85
C LYS A 101 -11.03 8.11 -27.65
N ILE A 102 -9.93 8.67 -27.14
CA ILE A 102 -9.93 9.56 -25.97
C ILE A 102 -10.17 11.00 -26.45
N PRO A 103 -11.09 11.77 -25.81
CA PRO A 103 -11.27 13.19 -26.11
C PRO A 103 -9.97 13.99 -25.97
N LYS A 104 -9.76 15.00 -26.81
CA LYS A 104 -8.53 15.82 -26.80
C LYS A 104 -8.27 16.51 -25.46
N GLU A 105 -9.32 16.91 -24.75
CA GLU A 105 -9.19 17.54 -23.43
C GLU A 105 -8.59 16.56 -22.41
N ASP A 106 -9.06 15.30 -22.41
CA ASP A 106 -8.57 14.28 -21.50
C ASP A 106 -7.16 13.81 -21.88
N GLN A 107 -6.83 13.78 -23.18
CA GLN A 107 -5.45 13.54 -23.62
C GLN A 107 -4.48 14.58 -23.02
N MET A 108 -4.83 15.87 -23.05
CA MET A 108 -3.99 16.92 -22.44
C MET A 108 -3.86 16.74 -20.92
N LYS A 109 -4.94 16.36 -20.24
CA LYS A 109 -4.92 16.06 -18.79
C LYS A 109 -3.97 14.89 -18.50
N PHE A 110 -4.10 13.77 -19.21
CA PHE A 110 -3.22 12.60 -19.03
C PHE A 110 -1.76 12.92 -19.33
N GLU A 111 -1.47 13.67 -20.40
CA GLU A 111 -0.10 14.08 -20.72
C GLU A 111 0.50 14.99 -19.65
N SER A 112 -0.26 15.95 -19.13
CA SER A 112 0.23 16.85 -18.08
C SER A 112 0.52 16.11 -16.78
N GLN A 113 -0.35 15.18 -16.37
CA GLN A 113 -0.13 14.31 -15.22
C GLN A 113 1.09 13.41 -15.41
N ALA A 114 1.23 12.79 -16.59
CA ALA A 114 2.37 11.94 -16.91
C ALA A 114 3.71 12.70 -16.86
N ARG A 115 3.74 13.97 -17.30
CA ARG A 115 4.95 14.82 -17.18
C ARG A 115 5.33 15.07 -15.73
N VAL A 116 4.36 15.35 -14.86
CA VAL A 116 4.62 15.55 -13.42
C VAL A 116 5.17 14.28 -12.78
N LEU A 117 4.53 13.13 -13.04
CA LEU A 117 4.97 11.84 -12.51
C LEU A 117 6.38 11.49 -13.00
N LYS A 118 6.69 11.76 -14.27
CA LYS A 118 8.04 11.57 -14.82
C LYS A 118 9.07 12.44 -14.11
N ALA A 119 8.75 13.72 -13.88
CA ALA A 119 9.65 14.62 -13.17
C ALA A 119 9.90 14.15 -11.72
N ILE A 120 8.87 13.67 -11.02
CA ILE A 120 9.02 13.11 -9.66
C ILE A 120 9.90 11.86 -9.69
N ALA A 121 9.69 10.94 -10.64
CA ALA A 121 10.52 9.75 -10.78
C ALA A 121 11.99 10.10 -11.06
N GLU A 122 12.25 11.07 -11.96
CA GLU A 122 13.60 11.55 -12.28
C GLU A 122 14.27 12.26 -11.08
N ILE A 123 13.51 12.97 -10.25
CA ILE A 123 14.03 13.56 -9.00
C ILE A 123 14.45 12.44 -8.03
N ASN A 124 13.59 11.44 -7.82
CA ASN A 124 13.88 10.32 -6.92
C ASN A 124 15.09 9.49 -7.40
N GLU A 125 15.23 9.25 -8.71
CA GLU A 125 16.40 8.56 -9.28
C GLU A 125 17.71 9.36 -9.11
N ASN A 126 17.65 10.69 -9.12
CA ASN A 126 18.81 11.54 -8.88
C ASN A 126 19.13 11.69 -7.39
N GLU A 127 18.15 11.62 -6.50
CA GLU A 127 18.35 11.60 -5.05
C GLU A 127 19.00 10.30 -4.56
N GLU A 128 18.83 9.16 -5.24
CA GLU A 128 19.55 7.91 -4.91
C GLU A 128 21.10 8.04 -5.02
N LYS A 129 21.61 9.09 -5.66
CA LYS A 129 23.06 9.37 -5.71
C LYS A 129 23.58 10.21 -4.53
N HIS A 130 22.71 10.83 -3.73
CA HIS A 130 23.12 11.71 -2.63
C HIS A 130 22.26 11.71 -1.37
N SER A 131 21.18 10.93 -1.29
CA SER A 131 20.39 10.78 -0.08
C SER A 131 20.46 9.35 0.47
N THR A 132 20.86 9.23 1.73
CA THR A 132 20.59 8.06 2.57
C THR A 132 19.08 7.86 2.62
N LEU A 133 18.56 7.06 1.69
CA LEU A 133 17.21 6.55 1.77
C LEU A 133 17.05 5.85 3.12
N ILE A 134 16.05 6.29 3.90
CA ILE A 134 15.50 5.50 5.00
C ILE A 134 14.83 4.29 4.33
N ARG A 135 15.63 3.29 4.03
CA ARG A 135 15.17 1.94 3.76
C ARG A 135 14.62 1.44 5.09
N SER A 136 13.31 1.26 5.20
CA SER A 136 12.71 0.46 6.25
C SER A 136 13.18 -0.99 6.05
N GLN A 137 14.40 -1.28 6.49
CA GLN A 137 14.84 -2.63 6.74
C GLN A 137 14.13 -3.08 8.01
N THR A 138 13.07 -3.87 7.87
CA THR A 138 12.73 -4.78 8.95
C THR A 138 13.85 -5.83 8.98
N ASN A 139 14.82 -5.65 9.88
CA ASN A 139 15.66 -6.75 10.32
C ASN A 139 14.74 -7.71 11.09
N LEU A 140 14.03 -8.56 10.36
CA LEU A 140 13.54 -9.81 10.89
C LEU A 140 14.76 -10.72 11.02
N ASP A 141 15.52 -10.48 12.08
CA ASP A 141 16.50 -11.44 12.57
C ASP A 141 15.73 -12.71 12.91
N LYS A 142 15.85 -13.68 12.00
CA LYS A 142 15.54 -15.07 12.25
C LYS A 142 16.35 -15.49 13.46
N LYS A 143 15.73 -15.45 14.65
CA LYS A 143 16.23 -16.12 15.86
C LYS A 143 16.23 -17.63 15.60
N SER A 144 17.25 -18.06 14.89
CA SER A 144 17.71 -19.44 14.85
C SER A 144 18.47 -19.68 16.14
N LYS A 145 18.08 -20.75 16.82
CA LYS A 145 18.66 -21.27 18.06
C LYS A 145 20.20 -21.32 18.02
N SER A 146 20.85 -20.74 19.02
CA SER A 146 21.95 -21.37 19.75
C SER A 146 22.36 -20.50 20.94
N ASP A 147 22.21 -21.02 22.14
CA ASP A 147 22.86 -20.52 23.35
C ASP A 147 24.38 -20.61 23.16
N GLN A 148 25.04 -19.46 23.03
CA GLN A 148 26.46 -19.33 23.37
C GLN A 148 26.67 -17.99 24.06
N GLU A 149 26.99 -18.07 25.35
CA GLU A 149 27.48 -16.96 26.16
C GLU A 149 28.77 -16.41 25.51
N ILE A 150 28.76 -15.13 25.12
CA ILE A 150 29.98 -14.40 24.76
C ILE A 150 30.25 -13.40 25.89
N PRO A 151 31.34 -13.56 26.65
CA PRO A 151 31.76 -12.58 27.65
C PRO A 151 32.45 -11.38 27.00
N GLY A 152 31.96 -10.18 27.29
CA GLY A 152 32.72 -8.93 27.13
C GLY A 152 32.05 -7.89 26.24
N GLU A 153 31.19 -7.05 26.82
CA GLU A 153 30.83 -5.74 26.29
C GLU A 153 30.89 -4.71 27.42
N GLU A 154 32.11 -4.36 27.82
CA GLU A 154 32.42 -3.08 28.44
C GLU A 154 32.66 -2.10 27.27
N TYR A 155 32.11 -0.87 27.35
CA TYR A 155 32.09 0.18 26.31
C TYR A 155 30.90 0.16 25.31
N GLY A 156 29.67 0.10 25.82
CA GLY A 156 28.52 0.73 25.14
C GLY A 156 28.32 2.14 25.72
N GLU A 157 28.33 3.18 24.88
CA GLU A 157 27.86 4.51 25.29
C GLU A 157 26.43 4.41 25.85
N PRO A 158 26.04 5.25 26.82
CA PRO A 158 24.68 5.23 27.35
C PRO A 158 23.67 5.45 26.21
N PRO A 159 22.51 4.76 26.23
CA PRO A 159 21.53 4.85 25.16
C PRO A 159 21.10 6.31 24.96
N VAL A 160 21.19 6.79 23.72
CA VAL A 160 20.76 8.15 23.35
C VAL A 160 19.25 8.25 23.57
N GLU A 161 18.85 9.11 24.51
CA GLU A 161 17.46 9.34 24.85
C GLU A 161 16.77 10.16 23.74
N GLY A 162 15.69 9.63 23.19
CA GLY A 162 14.80 10.34 22.28
C GLY A 162 15.14 10.23 20.79
N GLY A 163 14.69 9.15 20.16
CA GLY A 163 14.57 9.06 18.70
C GLY A 163 13.31 9.80 18.19
N PRO A 164 13.07 9.84 16.86
CA PRO A 164 11.98 10.61 16.24
C PRO A 164 10.55 10.30 16.73
N LYS A 165 10.37 9.32 17.61
CA LYS A 165 9.11 8.98 18.28
C LYS A 165 8.81 9.79 19.55
N THR A 166 9.79 10.49 20.12
CA THR A 166 9.58 11.42 21.25
C THR A 166 9.51 12.87 20.82
N ALA A 167 9.49 13.15 19.51
CA ALA A 167 9.16 14.47 19.02
C ALA A 167 7.72 14.76 19.40
N GLU A 168 7.54 15.63 20.39
CA GLU A 168 6.26 16.20 20.78
C GLU A 168 5.61 16.75 19.50
N VAL A 169 4.52 16.11 19.05
CA VAL A 169 3.75 16.61 17.93
C VAL A 169 3.21 17.96 18.38
N VAL A 170 3.59 19.03 17.66
CA VAL A 170 3.08 20.37 17.91
C VAL A 170 1.56 20.28 17.92
N GLU A 171 0.92 20.64 19.03
CA GLU A 171 -0.54 20.59 19.13
C GLU A 171 -1.15 21.47 18.02
N ASP A 172 -2.05 20.89 17.22
CA ASP A 172 -2.75 21.59 16.14
C ASP A 172 -3.70 22.63 16.75
N PHE A 173 -3.19 23.85 16.94
CA PHE A 173 -3.95 24.98 17.44
C PHE A 173 -4.81 25.58 16.32
N THR A 174 -6.09 25.24 16.31
CA THR A 174 -7.08 25.89 15.45
C THR A 174 -7.92 26.88 16.24
N PRO A 175 -7.83 28.19 15.97
CA PRO A 175 -8.65 29.17 16.66
C PRO A 175 -10.10 29.13 16.18
N SER A 176 -11.07 29.36 17.08
CA SER A 176 -12.51 29.25 16.77
C SER A 176 -12.99 30.15 15.63
N ASN A 177 -12.27 31.25 15.36
CA ASN A 177 -12.62 32.17 14.27
C ASN A 177 -12.29 31.61 12.87
N LYS A 178 -11.43 30.59 12.77
CA LYS A 178 -11.05 29.92 11.51
C LYS A 178 -11.80 28.61 11.26
N LEU A 179 -12.76 28.25 12.13
CA LEU A 179 -13.49 26.97 12.04
C LEU A 179 -14.09 26.70 10.66
N LEU A 180 -14.66 27.73 10.01
CA LEU A 180 -15.30 27.56 8.69
C LEU A 180 -14.30 27.54 7.52
N GLU A 181 -13.06 27.97 7.75
CA GLU A 181 -11.99 27.95 6.74
C GLU A 181 -11.29 26.59 6.72
N GLU A 182 -11.16 25.95 7.89
CA GLU A 182 -10.53 24.63 8.05
C GLU A 182 -11.48 23.48 7.67
N ILE A 183 -12.80 23.69 7.69
CA ILE A 183 -13.78 22.67 7.33
C ILE A 183 -14.07 22.72 5.83
N ASP A 184 -13.73 21.64 5.13
CA ASP A 184 -14.10 21.47 3.73
C ASP A 184 -15.59 21.13 3.59
N ILE A 185 -16.36 22.08 3.03
CA ILE A 185 -17.79 21.92 2.73
C ILE A 185 -17.96 21.59 1.25
N CYS A 186 -18.66 20.49 0.96
CA CYS A 186 -18.89 20.02 -0.41
C CYS A 186 -19.51 21.12 -1.30
N LYS A 187 -18.88 21.34 -2.48
CA LYS A 187 -19.25 22.39 -3.45
C LYS A 187 -20.54 22.09 -4.23
N GLU A 188 -21.03 20.86 -4.16
CA GLU A 188 -22.28 20.43 -4.81
C GLU A 188 -23.54 20.77 -4.00
N LEU A 189 -23.38 21.22 -2.75
CA LEU A 189 -24.49 21.66 -1.92
C LEU A 189 -25.11 22.94 -2.45
N SER A 190 -26.44 23.05 -2.37
CA SER A 190 -27.12 24.32 -2.66
C SER A 190 -26.68 25.39 -1.66
N ALA A 191 -26.76 26.66 -2.06
CA ALA A 191 -26.37 27.79 -1.19
C ALA A 191 -27.12 27.78 0.16
N ASP A 192 -28.39 27.37 0.15
CA ASP A 192 -29.22 27.28 1.35
C ASP A 192 -28.81 26.11 2.26
N GLN A 193 -28.42 24.97 1.68
CA GLN A 193 -27.92 23.80 2.42
C GLN A 193 -26.56 24.09 3.05
N ALA A 194 -25.64 24.68 2.29
CA ALA A 194 -24.33 25.08 2.79
C ALA A 194 -24.46 26.08 3.95
N LYS A 195 -25.36 27.06 3.83
CA LYS A 195 -25.63 28.04 4.89
C LYS A 195 -26.22 27.38 6.15
N THR A 196 -27.16 26.45 5.98
CA THR A 196 -27.71 25.69 7.11
C THR A 196 -26.63 24.87 7.82
N LEU A 197 -25.75 24.23 7.06
CA LEU A 197 -24.65 23.44 7.62
C LEU A 197 -23.66 24.31 8.39
N GLN A 198 -23.26 25.47 7.84
CA GLN A 198 -22.40 26.43 8.53
C GLN A 198 -23.01 26.91 9.85
N GLN A 199 -24.33 27.14 9.89
CA GLN A 199 -25.02 27.51 11.13
C GLN A 199 -24.97 26.41 12.17
N ILE A 200 -25.11 25.14 11.76
CA ILE A 200 -24.99 23.98 12.66
C ILE A 200 -23.56 23.88 13.22
N LEU A 201 -22.55 24.05 12.37
CA LEU A 201 -21.14 24.00 12.77
C LEU A 201 -20.79 25.10 13.79
N VAL A 202 -21.23 26.34 13.55
CA VAL A 202 -21.01 27.45 14.48
C VAL A 202 -21.77 27.24 15.79
N ARG A 203 -23.01 26.74 15.71
CA ARG A 203 -23.83 26.43 16.89
C ARG A 203 -23.19 25.35 17.76
N ASN A 204 -22.55 24.35 17.15
CA ASN A 204 -21.93 23.22 17.82
C ASN A 204 -20.40 23.35 17.95
N LYS A 205 -19.85 24.58 17.88
CA LYS A 205 -18.40 24.81 17.96
C LYS A 205 -17.76 24.17 19.22
N GLU A 206 -18.51 24.03 20.31
CA GLU A 206 -18.06 23.45 21.57
C GLU A 206 -17.74 21.96 21.47
N ALA A 207 -18.36 21.24 20.52
CA ALA A 207 -18.08 19.83 20.25
C ALA A 207 -16.71 19.60 19.59
N PHE A 208 -16.09 20.65 19.04
CA PHE A 208 -14.80 20.58 18.37
C PHE A 208 -13.67 21.06 19.29
N GLY A 209 -12.47 20.49 19.09
CA GLY A 209 -11.27 20.92 19.80
C GLY A 209 -10.71 22.20 19.20
N LEU A 210 -11.13 23.36 19.71
CA LEU A 210 -10.74 24.68 19.21
C LEU A 210 -10.13 25.51 20.34
N ASP A 211 -9.23 26.43 20.01
CA ASP A 211 -8.55 27.31 20.98
C ASP A 211 -7.76 26.54 22.05
N GLY A 212 -7.18 25.39 21.68
CA GLY A 212 -6.38 24.55 22.60
C GLY A 212 -7.20 23.77 23.63
N ARG A 213 -8.53 23.69 23.46
CA ARG A 213 -9.39 22.83 24.30
C ARG A 213 -9.75 21.54 23.57
N LEU A 214 -10.04 20.47 24.30
CA LEU A 214 -10.66 19.27 23.74
C LEU A 214 -12.15 19.53 23.49
N GLY A 215 -12.67 19.02 22.37
CA GLY A 215 -14.10 19.10 22.06
C GLY A 215 -14.95 18.39 23.10
N ASN A 216 -16.10 18.96 23.46
CA ASN A 216 -17.02 18.38 24.43
C ASN A 216 -18.44 18.31 23.85
N TYR A 217 -19.01 17.11 23.84
CA TYR A 217 -20.39 16.87 23.41
C TYR A 217 -21.11 16.12 24.52
N SER A 218 -22.10 16.77 25.14
CA SER A 218 -22.73 16.33 26.40
C SER A 218 -23.81 15.27 26.20
N GLU A 219 -23.56 14.27 25.36
CA GLU A 219 -24.50 13.17 25.11
C GLU A 219 -23.86 11.85 25.54
N GLU A 220 -24.62 11.05 26.28
CA GLU A 220 -24.23 9.69 26.63
C GLU A 220 -24.55 8.79 25.44
N VAL A 221 -23.51 8.37 24.71
CA VAL A 221 -23.66 7.42 23.60
C VAL A 221 -23.54 6.01 24.15
N GLU A 222 -24.61 5.22 24.04
CA GLU A 222 -24.55 3.79 24.30
C GLU A 222 -23.89 3.10 23.09
N ILE A 223 -22.69 2.54 23.29
CA ILE A 223 -22.02 1.74 22.27
C ILE A 223 -22.62 0.33 22.33
N PRO A 224 -23.37 -0.13 21.31
CA PRO A 224 -23.98 -1.45 21.32
C PRO A 224 -22.87 -2.51 21.26
N MET A 225 -22.67 -3.22 22.37
CA MET A 225 -21.71 -4.32 22.45
C MET A 225 -22.34 -5.61 21.93
N LEU A 226 -21.52 -6.48 21.35
CA LEU A 226 -21.93 -7.87 21.11
C LEU A 226 -22.34 -8.53 22.44
N PRO A 227 -23.42 -9.32 22.48
CA PRO A 227 -23.79 -10.08 23.67
C PRO A 227 -22.61 -10.95 24.12
N ASN A 228 -22.20 -10.82 25.39
CA ASN A 228 -21.03 -11.48 26.00
C ASN A 228 -19.65 -10.97 25.58
N ALA A 229 -19.54 -9.77 24.98
CA ALA A 229 -18.25 -9.15 24.74
C ALA A 229 -17.51 -8.89 26.07
N LYS A 230 -16.34 -9.51 26.23
CA LYS A 230 -15.44 -9.23 27.36
C LYS A 230 -14.54 -8.05 27.00
N PRO A 231 -14.40 -7.03 27.87
CA PRO A 231 -13.43 -5.96 27.65
C PRO A 231 -12.01 -6.56 27.56
N ILE A 232 -11.34 -6.35 26.43
CA ILE A 232 -9.95 -6.75 26.24
C ILE A 232 -9.08 -5.52 26.47
N ALA A 233 -8.55 -5.37 27.68
CA ALA A 233 -7.54 -4.37 27.99
C ALA A 233 -6.14 -4.91 27.66
N LEU A 234 -5.91 -5.28 26.40
CA LEU A 234 -4.55 -5.56 25.93
C LEU A 234 -3.93 -4.23 25.51
N PRO A 235 -2.73 -3.88 26.02
CA PRO A 235 -2.03 -2.72 25.53
C PRO A 235 -1.78 -2.89 24.02
N PRO A 236 -1.89 -1.81 23.24
CA PRO A 236 -1.79 -1.85 21.77
C PRO A 236 -0.41 -2.29 21.26
N ILE A 237 0.56 -2.50 22.15
CA ILE A 237 1.89 -3.01 21.86
C ILE A 237 2.11 -4.24 22.75
N PRO A 238 2.59 -5.39 22.21
CA PRO A 238 3.00 -6.51 23.04
C PRO A 238 4.17 -6.05 23.92
N LEU A 239 3.89 -5.84 25.21
CA LEU A 239 4.94 -5.64 26.22
C LEU A 239 5.91 -6.82 26.15
N SER A 240 7.20 -6.52 26.08
CA SER A 240 8.25 -7.54 26.18
C SER A 240 8.08 -8.31 27.49
N PRO A 241 8.49 -9.60 27.55
CA PRO A 241 8.35 -10.41 28.76
C PRO A 241 8.93 -9.73 30.02
N ALA A 242 10.01 -8.96 29.87
CA ALA A 242 10.64 -8.20 30.96
C ALA A 242 9.72 -7.13 31.59
N ASN A 243 8.81 -6.52 30.82
CA ASN A 243 7.90 -5.51 31.33
C ASN A 243 6.61 -6.09 31.95
N ARG A 244 6.41 -7.42 31.90
CA ARG A 244 5.28 -8.09 32.57
C ARG A 244 5.54 -8.44 34.03
N GLU A 245 6.80 -8.39 34.48
CA GLU A 245 7.19 -8.74 35.85
C GLU A 245 6.98 -7.60 36.85
N ALA A 246 6.67 -6.39 36.36
CA ALA A 246 6.50 -5.18 37.16
C ALA A 246 5.04 -4.69 37.30
N VAL A 247 4.05 -5.53 36.97
CA VAL A 247 2.61 -5.26 37.18
C VAL A 247 2.03 -6.24 38.20
#